data_AF-A0A964BCN7-F1
#
_entry.id   AF-A0A964BCN7-F1
#
_cell.length_a   1.000
_cell.length_b   1.000
_cell.length_c   1.000
_cell.angle_alpha   90.00
_cell.angle_beta   90.00
_cell.angle_gamma   90.00
#
_symmetry.space_group_name_H-M   'P 1'
#
loop_
_entity.id
_entity.type
_entity.pdbx_description
1 polymer ?
#
loop_
_entity_poly.entity_id
_entity_poly.type
_entity_poly.pdbx_seq_one_letter_code
_entity_poly.pdbx_strand_id
1 'polypeptide(L)'
;MEGHDMVRTSLIMGMAAMAIAATPALAGSKSAFPASIAPQYADLSSPEGSASRQTPCQCRFNGQYFQQGDQVCIRGQMAQCGMYLNNTSWKFSKTPCPIARADSPYQLQ
;
A
#
# COMPACT_ATOMS: atom_id res chain seq x y z
N MET A 1 3.03 15.96 -43.54
CA MET A 1 1.57 16.17 -43.57
C MET A 1 0.96 15.02 -42.78
N GLU A 2 1.34 14.85 -41.51
CA GLU A 2 0.70 15.49 -40.35
C GLU A 2 -0.81 15.32 -40.34
N GLY A 3 -1.25 14.17 -39.83
CA GLY A 3 -2.63 13.91 -39.43
C GLY A 3 -2.77 14.15 -37.94
N HIS A 4 -2.86 15.43 -37.55
CA HIS A 4 -3.53 15.80 -36.30
C HIS A 4 -5.05 15.81 -36.55
N ASP A 5 -5.81 15.80 -35.45
CA ASP A 5 -7.28 15.91 -35.38
C ASP A 5 -8.07 14.60 -35.34
N MET A 6 -7.90 13.87 -34.23
CA MET A 6 -9.00 13.10 -33.63
C MET A 6 -9.06 13.30 -32.10
N VAL A 7 -8.77 14.51 -31.61
CA VAL A 7 -9.10 14.90 -30.23
C VAL A 7 -10.22 15.90 -30.30
N ARG A 8 -11.45 15.40 -30.36
CA ARG A 8 -12.68 16.11 -29.99
C ARG A 8 -13.84 15.19 -30.30
N THR A 9 -14.56 14.79 -29.25
CA THR A 9 -16.00 14.46 -29.22
C THR A 9 -16.22 13.21 -28.39
N SER A 10 -16.57 13.41 -27.12
CA SER A 10 -17.66 12.71 -26.43
C SER A 10 -17.80 13.35 -25.05
N LEU A 11 -18.61 14.40 -24.97
CA LEU A 11 -20.00 14.37 -24.53
C LEU A 11 -20.12 14.20 -23.02
N ILE A 12 -20.43 15.34 -22.42
CA ILE A 12 -20.78 15.62 -21.03
C ILE A 12 -22.14 14.97 -20.78
N MET A 13 -22.23 13.99 -19.88
CA MET A 13 -23.50 13.40 -19.42
C MET A 13 -23.24 12.71 -18.08
N GLY A 14 -23.90 12.98 -16.96
CA GLY A 14 -24.93 13.95 -16.63
C GLY A 14 -24.93 14.13 -15.10
N MET A 15 -25.22 15.34 -14.63
CA MET A 15 -25.40 15.62 -13.22
C MET A 15 -26.79 15.15 -12.79
N ALA A 16 -26.87 14.03 -12.08
CA ALA A 16 -28.10 13.63 -11.38
C ALA A 16 -28.07 14.21 -9.96
N ALA A 17 -28.82 15.30 -9.77
CA ALA A 17 -29.13 15.87 -8.46
C ALA A 17 -30.37 15.17 -7.90
N MET A 18 -30.32 14.63 -6.67
CA MET A 18 -31.53 14.29 -5.91
C MET A 18 -31.39 14.52 -4.39
N ALA A 19 -32.14 15.54 -3.96
CA ALA A 19 -32.93 15.69 -2.74
C ALA A 19 -32.30 15.48 -1.34
N ILE A 20 -31.95 16.62 -0.72
CA ILE A 20 -31.88 16.79 0.74
C ILE A 20 -33.31 16.85 1.30
N ALA A 21 -33.72 15.81 2.03
CA ALA A 21 -34.95 15.83 2.82
C ALA A 21 -34.68 16.51 4.17
N ALA A 22 -35.36 17.63 4.41
CA ALA A 22 -35.41 18.30 5.70
C ALA A 22 -36.67 17.86 6.46
N THR A 23 -36.50 17.40 7.71
CA THR A 23 -37.58 17.41 8.72
C THR A 23 -37.01 17.83 10.08
N PRO A 24 -37.67 18.78 10.77
CA PRO A 24 -37.23 19.33 12.05
C PRO A 24 -37.86 18.59 13.23
N ALA A 25 -37.18 18.57 14.38
CA ALA A 25 -37.84 18.44 15.68
C ALA A 25 -36.89 18.94 16.79
N LEU A 26 -37.05 20.22 17.15
CA LEU A 26 -36.51 20.80 18.39
C LEU A 26 -37.44 20.42 19.55
N ALA A 27 -36.95 19.59 20.46
CA ALA A 27 -37.43 19.47 21.85
C ALA A 27 -36.15 19.32 22.69
N GLY A 28 -35.66 20.38 23.36
CA GLY A 28 -36.06 20.77 24.71
C GLY A 28 -35.54 19.76 25.76
N SER A 29 -34.96 20.06 26.91
CA SER A 29 -34.62 21.28 27.65
C SER A 29 -33.85 20.80 28.89
N LYS A 30 -32.80 21.51 29.32
CA LYS A 30 -32.38 21.75 30.72
C LYS A 30 -30.88 22.05 30.80
N SER A 31 -30.58 23.34 30.74
CA SER A 31 -29.37 23.91 31.31
C SER A 31 -29.44 23.81 32.84
N ALA A 32 -28.50 23.09 33.45
CA ALA A 32 -28.26 23.12 34.88
C ALA A 32 -26.77 22.86 35.18
N PHE A 33 -26.09 23.97 35.49
CA PHE A 33 -24.85 24.19 36.26
C PHE A 33 -23.53 23.47 35.89
N PRO A 34 -22.40 24.22 35.82
CA PRO A 34 -21.07 23.64 35.64
C PRO A 34 -20.53 23.15 37.00
N ALA A 35 -20.35 21.85 37.15
CA ALA A 35 -19.60 21.29 38.25
C ALA A 35 -18.29 20.70 37.69
N SER A 36 -17.19 21.38 38.03
CA SER A 36 -15.82 20.85 38.04
C SER A 36 -15.20 20.50 36.68
N ILE A 37 -14.35 21.40 36.18
CA ILE A 37 -13.35 21.09 35.14
C ILE A 37 -12.30 20.17 35.78
N ALA A 38 -12.56 18.86 35.81
CA ALA A 38 -11.49 17.89 35.89
C ALA A 38 -10.74 17.92 34.54
N PRO A 39 -9.39 17.84 34.52
CA PRO A 39 -8.68 17.62 33.27
C PRO A 39 -9.15 16.29 32.71
N GLN A 40 -9.92 16.36 31.63
CA GLN A 40 -10.23 15.21 30.80
C GLN A 40 -8.91 14.81 30.16
N TYR A 41 -8.14 13.95 30.83
CA TYR A 41 -7.21 13.10 30.11
C TYR A 41 -8.11 12.31 29.17
N ALA A 42 -8.19 12.77 27.93
CA ALA A 42 -8.83 12.02 26.87
C ALA A 42 -8.06 10.72 26.81
N ASP A 43 -8.65 9.68 27.41
CA ASP A 43 -8.33 8.32 27.06
C ASP A 43 -8.61 8.22 25.57
N LEU A 44 -7.56 8.34 24.77
CA LEU A 44 -7.56 7.99 23.36
C LEU A 44 -7.70 6.46 23.27
N SER A 45 -8.82 5.92 23.74
CA SER A 45 -9.33 4.64 23.29
C SER A 45 -9.73 4.85 21.84
N SER A 46 -8.72 4.77 20.97
CA SER A 46 -8.81 4.91 19.52
C SER A 46 -9.84 3.89 18.99
N PRO A 47 -11.06 4.30 18.57
CA PRO A 47 -11.78 3.47 17.64
C PRO A 47 -11.03 3.58 16.31
N GLU A 48 -11.10 2.54 15.50
CA GLU A 48 -10.53 2.51 14.15
C GLU A 48 -9.02 2.21 14.14
N GLY A 49 -8.70 0.96 14.49
CA GLY A 49 -7.71 0.23 13.72
C GLY A 49 -8.16 0.22 12.27
N SER A 50 -7.85 1.29 11.54
CA SER A 50 -7.89 1.31 10.09
C SER A 50 -7.17 0.06 9.67
N ALA A 51 -7.90 -0.90 9.11
CA ALA A 51 -7.30 -2.07 8.49
C ALA A 51 -6.35 -1.52 7.43
N SER A 52 -5.10 -1.29 7.84
CA SER A 52 -4.04 -0.93 6.93
C SER A 52 -4.09 -2.09 5.97
N ARG A 53 -4.49 -1.84 4.72
CA ARG A 53 -4.16 -2.78 3.65
C ARG A 53 -2.65 -2.83 3.70
N GLN A 54 -2.11 -3.78 4.47
CA GLN A 54 -0.69 -3.99 4.65
C GLN A 54 -0.25 -4.38 3.26
N THR A 55 0.19 -3.38 2.49
CA THR A 55 0.71 -3.64 1.17
C THR A 55 1.92 -4.51 1.42
N PRO A 56 1.95 -5.74 0.89
CA PRO A 56 3.04 -6.66 1.19
C PRO A 56 4.34 -5.97 0.79
N CYS A 57 5.22 -5.80 1.78
CA CYS A 57 6.53 -5.19 1.61
C CYS A 57 7.35 -6.10 0.67
N GLN A 58 7.45 -5.69 -0.60
CA GLN A 58 8.11 -6.45 -1.66
C GLN A 58 9.34 -5.71 -2.20
N CYS A 59 10.38 -6.45 -2.52
CA CYS A 59 11.52 -5.94 -3.28
C CYS A 59 11.28 -6.13 -4.78
N ARG A 60 11.82 -5.25 -5.62
CA ARG A 60 11.73 -5.37 -7.08
C ARG A 60 13.11 -5.63 -7.68
N PHE A 61 13.21 -6.63 -8.55
CA PHE A 61 14.41 -6.89 -9.35
C PHE A 61 14.03 -7.48 -10.70
N ASN A 62 14.65 -7.00 -11.77
CA ASN A 62 14.39 -7.42 -13.15
C ASN A 62 12.89 -7.45 -13.54
N GLY A 63 12.13 -6.46 -13.08
CA GLY A 63 10.68 -6.36 -13.34
C GLY A 63 9.80 -7.25 -12.46
N GLN A 64 10.37 -8.16 -11.65
CA GLN A 64 9.64 -9.07 -10.77
C GLN A 64 9.62 -8.56 -9.32
N TYR A 65 8.59 -8.98 -8.59
CA TYR A 65 8.41 -8.71 -7.16
C TYR A 65 8.83 -9.94 -6.35
N PHE A 66 9.50 -9.69 -5.24
CA PHE A 66 10.03 -10.68 -4.31
C PHE A 66 9.55 -10.36 -2.90
N GLN A 67 9.16 -11.39 -2.16
CA GLN A 67 8.70 -11.28 -0.78
C GLN A 67 9.89 -11.08 0.16
N GLN A 68 9.63 -10.59 1.38
CA GLN A 68 10.66 -10.58 2.41
C GLN A 68 11.20 -11.99 2.66
N GLY A 69 12.51 -12.09 2.80
CA GLY A 69 13.22 -13.36 2.97
C GLY A 69 13.69 -14.00 1.67
N ASP A 70 13.07 -13.67 0.53
CA ASP A 70 13.48 -14.18 -0.78
C ASP A 70 14.92 -13.77 -1.09
N GLN A 71 15.63 -14.66 -1.77
CA GLN A 71 17.02 -14.45 -2.15
C GLN A 71 17.18 -14.56 -3.66
N VAL A 72 17.92 -13.61 -4.23
CA VAL A 72 18.22 -13.57 -5.66
C VAL A 72 19.67 -13.20 -5.89
N CYS A 73 20.16 -13.56 -7.08
CA CYS A 73 21.46 -13.13 -7.54
C CYS A 73 21.36 -11.76 -8.22
N ILE A 74 22.01 -10.74 -7.66
CA ILE A 74 22.10 -9.40 -8.26
C ILE A 74 23.57 -9.13 -8.52
N ARG A 75 23.94 -8.99 -9.81
CA ARG A 75 25.33 -8.72 -10.25
C ARG A 75 26.36 -9.71 -9.68
N GLY A 76 26.00 -10.99 -9.57
CA GLY A 76 26.90 -12.05 -9.07
C GLY A 76 27.00 -12.15 -7.53
N GLN A 77 26.27 -11.30 -6.80
CA GLN A 77 26.21 -11.34 -5.34
C GLN A 77 24.83 -11.79 -4.85
N MET A 78 24.81 -12.62 -3.82
CA MET A 78 23.56 -13.06 -3.20
C MET A 78 22.95 -11.91 -2.39
N ALA A 79 21.71 -11.55 -2.71
CA ALA A 79 20.96 -10.50 -2.05
C ALA A 79 19.65 -11.06 -1.49
N GLN A 80 19.34 -10.71 -0.24
CA GLN A 80 18.08 -11.06 0.41
C GLN A 80 17.14 -9.86 0.47
N CYS A 81 15.88 -10.04 0.12
CA CYS A 81 14.85 -9.02 0.30
C CYS A 81 14.54 -8.86 1.80
N GLY A 82 14.56 -7.63 2.29
CA GLY A 82 14.23 -7.34 3.68
C GLY A 82 13.74 -5.91 3.86
N MET A 83 13.60 -5.50 5.12
CA MET A 83 13.20 -4.15 5.50
C MET A 83 14.35 -3.44 6.20
N TYR A 84 14.62 -2.20 5.80
CA TYR A 84 15.57 -1.31 6.47
C TYR A 84 14.92 0.05 6.66
N LEU A 85 14.78 0.49 7.91
CA LEU A 85 14.11 1.75 8.27
C LEU A 85 12.75 1.93 7.57
N ASN A 86 11.88 0.92 7.68
CA ASN A 86 10.56 0.85 7.05
C ASN A 86 10.54 0.83 5.51
N ASN A 87 11.68 0.72 4.85
CA ASN A 87 11.78 0.61 3.39
C ASN A 87 12.21 -0.80 2.98
N THR A 88 11.51 -1.38 2.02
CA THR A 88 11.92 -2.62 1.38
C THR A 88 13.24 -2.41 0.64
N SER A 89 14.25 -3.19 1.00
CA SER A 89 15.63 -3.01 0.53
C SER A 89 16.29 -4.36 0.28
N TRP A 90 17.26 -4.37 -0.63
CA TRP A 90 18.11 -5.54 -0.88
C TRP A 90 19.30 -5.53 0.09
N LYS A 91 19.40 -6.56 0.94
CA LYS A 91 20.58 -6.79 1.78
C LYS A 91 21.55 -7.71 1.05
N PHE A 92 22.64 -7.14 0.57
CA PHE A 92 23.71 -7.89 -0.08
C PHE A 92 24.54 -8.65 0.95
N SER A 93 24.80 -9.92 0.67
CA SER A 93 25.75 -10.73 1.43
C SER A 93 27.10 -10.79 0.70
N LYS A 94 28.15 -11.22 1.41
CA LYS A 94 29.46 -11.49 0.82
C LYS A 94 29.50 -12.84 0.08
N THR A 95 28.41 -13.60 0.10
CA THR A 95 28.32 -14.90 -0.54
C THR A 95 28.14 -14.72 -2.06
N PRO A 96 29.02 -15.33 -2.89
CA PRO A 96 28.83 -15.32 -4.33
C PRO A 96 27.58 -16.12 -4.70
N CYS A 97 27.01 -15.85 -5.87
CA CYS A 97 25.88 -16.63 -6.34
C CYS A 97 26.27 -18.09 -6.62
N PRO A 98 25.39 -19.06 -6.30
CA PRO A 98 25.64 -20.45 -6.63
C PRO A 98 25.72 -20.63 -8.14
N ILE A 99 26.76 -21.31 -8.60
CA ILE A 99 26.91 -21.71 -10.00
C ILE A 99 26.25 -23.08 -10.11
N ALA A 100 25.08 -23.16 -10.76
CA ALA A 100 24.52 -24.45 -11.12
C ALA A 100 25.41 -25.07 -12.21
N ARG A 101 26.11 -26.16 -11.90
CA ARG A 101 26.64 -27.03 -12.95
C ARG A 101 25.47 -27.86 -13.46
N ALA A 102 25.15 -27.71 -14.74
CA ALA A 102 24.25 -28.62 -15.42
C ALA A 102 25.02 -29.93 -15.66
N ASP A 103 25.22 -30.72 -14.61
CA ASP A 103 25.58 -32.13 -14.76
C ASP A 103 24.32 -32.82 -15.31
N SER A 104 24.11 -32.75 -16.63
CA SER A 104 23.02 -33.44 -17.29
C SER A 104 23.38 -34.93 -17.35
N PRO A 105 22.65 -35.83 -16.65
CA PRO A 105 22.89 -37.26 -16.75
C PRO A 105 22.38 -37.86 -18.07
N TYR A 106 21.89 -37.03 -19.01
CA TYR A 106 21.29 -37.49 -20.28
C TYR A 106 22.31 -37.67 -21.42
N GLN A 107 23.60 -37.88 -21.12
CA GLN A 107 24.68 -38.09 -22.11
C GLN A 107 25.27 -39.50 -22.12
N LEU A 108 24.59 -40.48 -21.51
CA LEU A 108 24.95 -41.90 -21.62
C LEU A 108 23.77 -42.70 -22.19
N GLN A 109 23.57 -42.62 -23.51
CA GLN A 109 22.74 -43.55 -24.29
C GLN A 109 23.25 -43.69 -25.71
#